data_AF-A0A933SRA3-F1
#
_entry.id   AF-A0A933SRA3-F1
#
_cell.length_a   1.000
_cell.length_b   1.000
_cell.length_c   1.000
_cell.angle_alpha   90.00
_cell.angle_beta   90.00
_cell.angle_gamma   90.00
#
_symmetry.space_group_name_H-M   'P 1'
#
loop_
_entity.id
_entity.type
_entity.pdbx_description
1 polymer ?
#
loop_
_entity_poly.entity_id
_entity_poly.type
_entity_poly.pdbx_seq_one_letter_code
_entity_poly.pdbx_strand_id
1 'polypeptide(L)'
;MRWANIMLRTVHLTGISGTGGGYLYGAPEAHWLPYLWLSLISGGLLAALEVWSNGVWLIQVRGMAVVLKICVLILSAFIGGYGFEAFIVIILISGIVSHAPGSIRYFSIFQ
;
A
#
# COMPACT_ATOMS: atom_id res chain seq x y z
N MET A 1 8.85 18.83 1.17
CA MET A 1 8.05 17.58 1.01
C MET A 1 8.89 16.32 0.72
N ARG A 2 10.05 16.41 0.03
CA ARG A 2 10.80 15.21 -0.40
C ARG A 2 11.28 14.31 0.75
N TRP A 3 11.84 14.87 1.82
CA TRP A 3 12.29 14.11 3.00
C TRP A 3 11.16 13.42 3.76
N ALA A 4 10.00 14.09 3.91
CA ALA A 4 8.82 13.50 4.54
C ALA A 4 8.34 12.26 3.78
N ASN A 5 8.32 12.31 2.45
CA ASN A 5 7.99 11.16 1.59
C ASN A 5 8.98 10.00 1.77
N ILE A 6 10.29 10.28 1.86
CA ILE A 6 11.31 9.25 2.07
C ILE A 6 11.12 8.58 3.44
N MET A 7 10.94 9.37 4.50
CA MET A 7 10.74 8.85 5.85
C MET A 7 9.46 8.02 5.93
N LEU A 8 8.35 8.51 5.40
CA LEU A 8 7.08 7.77 5.40
C LEU A 8 7.17 6.47 4.59
N ARG A 9 7.85 6.47 3.45
CA ARG A 9 8.09 5.22 2.68
C ARG A 9 8.96 4.24 3.46
N THR A 10 9.96 4.73 4.16
CA THR A 10 10.85 3.88 4.98
C THR A 10 10.04 3.23 6.11
N VAL A 11 9.27 4.04 6.85
CA VAL A 11 8.34 3.54 7.89
C VAL A 11 7.35 2.54 7.28
N HIS A 12 6.76 2.85 6.13
CA HIS A 12 5.82 1.96 5.46
C HIS A 12 6.44 0.61 5.10
N LEU A 13 7.65 0.57 4.55
CA LEU A 13 8.35 -0.68 4.25
C LEU A 13 8.69 -1.49 5.52
N THR A 14 9.03 -0.82 6.62
CA THR A 14 9.21 -1.47 7.92
C THR A 14 7.90 -2.10 8.42
N GLY A 15 6.76 -1.42 8.25
CA GLY A 15 5.46 -1.98 8.56
C GLY A 15 5.13 -3.22 7.73
N ILE A 16 5.32 -3.12 6.40
CA ILE A 16 4.98 -4.20 5.47
C ILE A 16 5.84 -5.43 5.74
N SER A 17 7.14 -5.25 6.01
CA SER A 17 8.05 -6.36 6.35
C SER A 17 7.66 -7.05 7.66
N GLY A 18 7.31 -6.31 8.71
CA GLY A 18 6.83 -6.91 9.96
C GLY A 18 5.48 -7.61 9.83
N THR A 19 4.55 -7.03 9.06
CA THR A 19 3.24 -7.64 8.75
C THR A 19 3.41 -8.94 7.96
N GLY A 20 4.36 -8.97 7.03
CA GLY A 20 4.71 -10.18 6.29
C GLY A 20 5.22 -11.31 7.18
N GLY A 21 5.95 -11.00 8.26
CA GLY A 21 6.34 -11.99 9.25
C GLY A 21 5.14 -12.68 9.91
N GLY A 22 4.06 -11.92 10.19
CA GLY A 22 2.78 -12.43 10.68
C GLY A 22 2.12 -13.42 9.71
N TYR A 23 1.91 -12.99 8.47
CA TYR A 23 1.21 -13.79 7.47
C TYR A 23 2.02 -14.99 6.93
N LEU A 24 3.35 -14.87 6.81
CA LEU A 24 4.20 -15.94 6.25
C LEU A 24 4.52 -17.05 7.26
N TYR A 25 4.72 -16.69 8.54
CA TYR A 25 5.16 -17.64 9.56
C TYR A 25 4.08 -17.97 10.59
N GLY A 26 2.86 -17.45 10.42
CA GLY A 26 1.75 -17.67 11.35
C GLY A 26 2.05 -17.15 12.75
N ALA A 27 2.80 -16.05 12.86
CA ALA A 27 3.16 -15.49 14.15
C ALA A 27 1.92 -14.99 14.91
N PRO A 28 1.90 -15.04 16.26
CA PRO A 28 0.78 -14.53 17.04
C PRO A 28 0.46 -13.07 16.70
N GLU A 29 -0.83 -12.73 16.60
CA GLU A 29 -1.32 -11.40 16.22
C GLU A 29 -0.68 -10.26 17.02
N ALA A 30 -0.46 -10.46 18.32
CA ALA A 30 0.18 -9.47 19.19
C ALA A 30 1.56 -8.99 18.68
N HIS A 31 2.30 -9.82 17.96
CA HIS A 31 3.64 -9.47 17.49
C HIS A 31 3.65 -8.70 16.16
N TRP A 32 2.66 -8.92 15.28
CA TRP A 32 2.65 -8.33 13.94
C TRP A 32 1.57 -7.26 13.75
N LEU A 33 0.54 -7.22 14.60
CA LEU A 33 -0.51 -6.20 14.55
C LEU A 33 0.02 -4.75 14.65
N PRO A 34 1.04 -4.43 15.48
CA PRO A 34 1.63 -3.08 15.47
C PRO A 34 2.23 -2.71 14.11
N TYR A 35 2.83 -3.67 13.41
CA TYR A 35 3.40 -3.47 12.07
C TYR A 35 2.32 -3.28 11.01
N LEU A 36 1.17 -3.95 11.16
CA LEU A 36 0.00 -3.73 10.31
C LEU A 36 -0.52 -2.29 10.48
N TRP A 37 -0.70 -1.83 11.71
CA TRP A 37 -1.09 -0.44 11.99
C TRP A 37 -0.08 0.57 11.45
N LEU A 38 1.21 0.29 11.63
CA LEU A 38 2.28 1.13 11.12
C LEU A 38 2.26 1.21 9.58
N SER A 39 1.96 0.10 8.89
CA SER A 39 1.78 0.05 7.43
C SER A 39 0.58 0.88 6.97
N LEU A 40 -0.57 0.73 7.65
CA LEU A 40 -1.81 1.43 7.31
C LEU A 40 -1.67 2.93 7.52
N ILE A 41 -1.14 3.36 8.67
CA ILE A 41 -0.99 4.79 9.00
C ILE A 41 -0.01 5.45 8.04
N SER A 42 1.19 4.87 7.86
CA SER A 42 2.20 5.43 6.95
C SER A 42 1.75 5.43 5.49
N GLY A 43 1.05 4.37 5.04
CA GLY A 43 0.49 4.27 3.70
C GLY A 43 -0.62 5.30 3.46
N GLY A 44 -1.51 5.51 4.45
CA GLY A 44 -2.54 6.53 4.41
C GLY A 44 -1.96 7.94 4.35
N LEU A 45 -0.91 8.23 5.15
CA LEU A 45 -0.21 9.50 5.10
C LEU A 45 0.49 9.74 3.76
N LEU A 46 1.07 8.71 3.15
CA LEU A 46 1.65 8.80 1.80
C LEU A 46 0.58 9.15 0.75
N ALA A 47 -0.58 8.48 0.80
CA ALA A 47 -1.69 8.78 -0.10
C ALA A 47 -2.20 10.22 0.11
N ALA A 48 -2.36 10.65 1.36
CA ALA A 48 -2.79 12.01 1.69
C ALA A 48 -1.80 13.07 1.18
N LEU A 49 -0.49 12.83 1.30
CA LEU A 49 0.53 13.71 0.75
C LEU A 49 0.49 13.79 -0.77
N GLU A 50 0.28 12.66 -1.46
CA GLU A 50 0.15 12.65 -2.92
C GLU A 50 -1.09 13.42 -3.37
N VAL A 51 -2.25 13.19 -2.73
CA VAL A 51 -3.51 13.91 -3.03
C VAL A 51 -3.36 15.42 -2.77
N TRP A 52 -2.75 15.81 -1.64
CA TRP A 52 -2.50 17.21 -1.32
C TRP A 52 -1.57 17.88 -2.34
N SER A 53 -0.54 17.16 -2.80
CA SER A 53 0.43 17.71 -3.76
C SER A 53 -0.09 17.74 -5.20
N ASN A 54 -0.93 16.77 -5.59
CA ASN A 54 -1.38 16.55 -6.95
C ASN A 54 -2.75 15.88 -6.93
N GLY A 55 -3.85 16.65 -6.93
CA GLY A 55 -5.21 16.10 -6.89
C GLY A 55 -5.52 15.12 -8.05
N VAL A 56 -4.88 15.32 -9.21
CA VAL A 56 -4.97 14.44 -10.39
C VAL A 56 -4.39 13.04 -10.12
N TRP A 57 -3.59 12.85 -9.07
CA TRP A 57 -3.03 11.55 -8.68
C TRP A 57 -4.12 10.49 -8.52
N LEU A 58 -5.30 10.87 -8.02
CA LEU A 58 -6.44 9.97 -7.83
C LEU A 58 -6.85 9.28 -9.14
N ILE A 59 -6.80 9.99 -10.28
CA ILE A 59 -7.21 9.45 -11.58
C ILE A 59 -6.06 8.86 -12.41
N GLN A 60 -4.83 8.94 -11.90
CA GLN A 60 -3.67 8.31 -12.52
C GLN A 60 -3.56 6.84 -12.12
N VAL A 61 -2.95 6.02 -12.99
CA VAL A 61 -2.74 4.58 -12.74
C VAL A 61 -2.08 4.31 -11.38
N ARG A 62 -1.14 5.17 -10.95
CA ARG A 62 -0.52 5.07 -9.62
C ARG A 62 -1.49 5.26 -8.45
N GLY A 63 -2.46 6.16 -8.56
CA GLY A 63 -3.49 6.36 -7.53
C GLY A 63 -4.50 5.24 -7.53
N MET A 64 -4.95 4.84 -8.73
CA MET A 64 -5.83 3.69 -8.93
C MET A 64 -5.24 2.39 -8.35
N ALA A 65 -3.93 2.18 -8.46
CA ALA A 65 -3.25 1.06 -7.83
C ALA A 65 -3.33 1.07 -6.29
N VAL A 66 -3.26 2.24 -5.66
CA VAL A 66 -3.44 2.36 -4.21
C VAL A 66 -4.89 2.10 -3.82
N VAL A 67 -5.85 2.63 -4.58
CA VAL A 67 -7.29 2.34 -4.37
C VAL A 67 -7.55 0.84 -4.48
N LEU A 68 -6.98 0.18 -5.50
CA LEU A 68 -7.10 -1.27 -5.67
C LEU A 68 -6.55 -2.05 -4.46
N LYS A 69 -5.39 -1.67 -3.93
CA LYS A 69 -4.83 -2.29 -2.71
C LYS A 69 -5.77 -2.14 -1.51
N ILE A 70 -6.40 -0.96 -1.35
CA ILE A 70 -7.36 -0.71 -0.27
C ILE A 70 -8.59 -1.59 -0.45
N CYS A 71 -9.11 -1.73 -1.68
CA CYS A 71 -10.22 -2.63 -1.98
C CYS A 71 -9.88 -4.09 -1.63
N VAL A 72 -8.68 -4.57 -1.99
CA VAL A 72 -8.22 -5.92 -1.64
C VAL A 72 -8.15 -6.11 -0.11
N LEU A 73 -7.60 -5.14 0.61
CA LEU A 73 -7.50 -5.18 2.07
C LEU A 73 -8.88 -5.22 2.74
N ILE A 74 -9.80 -4.34 2.31
CA ILE A 74 -11.17 -4.30 2.82
C ILE A 74 -11.89 -5.62 2.53
N LEU A 75 -11.80 -6.13 1.30
CA LEU A 75 -12.43 -7.38 0.91
C LEU A 75 -11.91 -8.56 1.75
N SER A 76 -10.60 -8.60 2.02
CA SER A 76 -9.99 -9.63 2.87
C SER A 76 -10.53 -9.60 4.31
N ALA A 77 -10.82 -8.40 4.84
CA ALA A 77 -11.38 -8.23 6.17
C ALA A 77 -12.86 -8.67 6.26
N PHE A 78 -13.63 -8.49 5.18
CA PHE A 78 -15.03 -8.92 5.13
C PHE A 78 -15.21 -10.42 4.91
N ILE A 79 -14.40 -11.02 4.04
CA ILE A 79 -14.54 -12.46 3.72
C ILE A 79 -13.92 -13.32 4.84
N GLY A 80 -12.90 -12.82 5.54
CA GLY A 80 -12.19 -13.56 6.58
C GLY A 80 -11.32 -14.69 6.01
N GLY A 81 -10.21 -15.02 6.66
CA GLY A 81 -9.34 -16.15 6.25
C GLY A 81 -8.43 -15.90 5.04
N TYR A 82 -8.60 -14.82 4.28
CA TYR A 82 -7.80 -14.50 3.08
C TYR A 82 -6.66 -13.49 3.30
N GLY A 83 -6.19 -13.33 4.55
CA GLY A 83 -5.22 -12.29 4.89
C GLY A 83 -3.87 -12.49 4.21
N PHE A 84 -3.41 -13.74 4.08
CA PHE A 84 -2.15 -14.08 3.42
C PHE A 84 -2.20 -13.80 1.92
N GLU A 85 -3.25 -14.28 1.25
CA GLU A 85 -3.45 -14.11 -0.19
C GLU A 85 -3.59 -12.63 -0.55
N ALA A 86 -4.37 -11.88 0.24
CA ALA A 86 -4.51 -10.44 0.09
C ALA A 86 -3.16 -9.72 0.25
N PHE A 87 -2.35 -10.11 1.24
CA PHE A 87 -1.02 -9.55 1.45
C PHE A 87 -0.10 -9.78 0.24
N ILE A 88 -0.07 -10.99 -0.32
CA ILE A 88 0.71 -11.30 -1.53
C ILE A 88 0.23 -10.48 -2.73
N VAL A 89 -1.08 -10.40 -2.96
CA VAL A 89 -1.65 -9.60 -4.05
C VAL A 89 -1.26 -8.12 -3.91
N ILE A 90 -1.34 -7.56 -2.70
CA ILE A 90 -0.94 -6.17 -2.43
C ILE A 90 0.54 -5.94 -2.75
N ILE A 91 1.43 -6.88 -2.38
CA ILE A 91 2.86 -6.81 -2.72
C ILE A 91 3.08 -6.84 -4.24
N LEU A 92 2.42 -7.77 -4.94
CA LEU A 92 2.54 -7.90 -6.40
C LEU A 92 2.11 -6.62 -7.11
N ILE A 93 0.95 -6.06 -6.75
CA ILE A 93 0.49 -4.76 -7.27
C ILE A 93 1.54 -3.69 -6.99
N SER A 94 2.10 -3.67 -5.78
CA SER A 94 3.13 -2.71 -5.38
C SER A 94 4.37 -2.77 -6.25
N GLY A 95 4.91 -3.98 -6.45
CA GLY A 95 6.12 -4.19 -7.25
C GLY A 95 5.91 -3.80 -8.70
N ILE A 96 4.83 -4.29 -9.32
CA ILE A 96 4.51 -4.02 -10.74
C ILE A 96 4.35 -2.52 -10.97
N VAL A 97 3.55 -1.83 -10.15
CA VAL A 97 3.26 -0.40 -10.34
C VAL A 97 4.46 0.48 -10.03
N SER A 98 5.32 0.08 -9.08
CA SER A 98 6.53 0.83 -8.74
C SER A 98 7.59 0.80 -9.86
N HIS A 99 7.65 -0.31 -10.61
CA HIS A 99 8.57 -0.50 -11.74
C HIS A 99 7.94 -0.23 -13.11
N ALA A 100 6.64 0.09 -13.16
CA ALA A 100 5.97 0.45 -14.40
C ALA A 100 6.63 1.70 -15.05
N PRO A 101 6.79 1.71 -16.38
CA PRO A 101 7.29 2.88 -17.12
C PRO A 101 6.54 4.16 -16.74
N GLY A 102 7.24 5.30 -16.75
CA GLY A 102 6.64 6.60 -16.42
C GLY A 102 5.40 6.92 -17.28
N SER A 103 5.41 6.52 -18.55
CA SER A 103 4.26 6.66 -19.45
C SER A 103 3.00 5.97 -18.96
N ILE A 104 3.12 4.82 -18.29
CA ILE A 104 1.99 4.08 -17.72
C ILE A 104 1.61 4.67 -16.37
N ARG A 105 2.60 4.98 -15.54
CA ARG A 105 2.36 5.43 -14.16
C ARG A 105 1.65 6.78 -14.07
N TYR A 106 1.94 7.69 -15.00
CA TYR A 106 1.33 9.02 -15.07
C TYR A 106 0.18 9.10 -16.07
N PHE A 107 -0.19 7.98 -16.71
CA PHE A 107 -1.37 7.94 -17.57
C PHE A 107 -2.62 8.26 -16.76
N SER A 108 -3.40 9.22 -17.25
CA SER A 108 -4.68 9.61 -16.68
C SER A 108 -5.76 8.97 -17.55
N ILE A 109 -6.70 8.25 -16.95
CA ILE A 109 -7.75 7.56 -17.72
C ILE A 109 -8.71 8.56 -18.39
N PHE A 110 -8.76 9.80 -17.90
CA PHE A 110 -9.68 10.84 -18.35
C PHE A 110 -9.02 11.95 -19.18
N GLN A 111 -7.76 11.78 -19.63
CA GLN A 111 -7.03 12.77 -20.42
C GLN A 111 -6.19 12.09 -21.50
#